data_AF-A0A1V6FGV2-F1
#
_entry.id   AF-A0A1V6FGV2-F1
#
_cell.length_a   1.000
_cell.length_b   1.000
_cell.length_c   1.000
_cell.angle_alpha   90.00
_cell.angle_beta   90.00
_cell.angle_gamma   90.00
#
_symmetry.space_group_name_H-M   'P 1'
#
loop_
_entity.id
_entity.type
_entity.pdbx_description
1 polymer ?
#
loop_
_entity_poly.entity_id
_entity_poly.type
_entity_poly.pdbx_seq_one_letter_code
_entity_poly.pdbx_strand_id
1 'polypeptide(L)'
;MKNGWERKWKKVYCAGIMLLDLEDPSKVLGICKEPLLMPEASCELYNGFCNNVIFPCGMVEENGMTKIYYGAGDTVTCLATAKTEDLIRLCLEGNCEF
;
A
#
# COMPACT_ATOMS: atom_id res chain seq x y z
N MET A 1 4.68 -3.08 20.93
CA MET A 1 5.95 -3.66 20.45
C MET A 1 6.77 -2.49 19.95
N LYS A 2 7.94 -2.23 20.55
CA LYS A 2 8.75 -1.03 20.28
C LYS A 2 9.80 -1.31 19.21
N ASN A 3 10.39 -2.51 19.21
CA ASN A 3 11.65 -2.74 18.48
C ASN A 3 11.52 -3.69 17.26
N GLY A 4 10.48 -4.52 17.17
CA GLY A 4 10.24 -5.41 16.01
C GLY A 4 10.77 -6.84 16.16
N TRP A 5 11.50 -7.14 17.24
CA TRP A 5 12.10 -8.46 17.53
C TRP A 5 11.41 -9.18 18.70
N GLU A 6 10.42 -8.56 19.33
CA GLU A 6 9.67 -9.18 20.42
C GLU A 6 8.82 -10.36 19.92
N ARG A 7 8.46 -11.28 20.83
CA ARG A 7 7.72 -12.50 20.48
C ARG A 7 6.29 -12.28 19.94
N LYS A 8 5.74 -11.07 20.08
CA LYS A 8 4.36 -10.77 19.69
C LYS A 8 4.29 -9.48 18.87
N TRP A 9 3.93 -9.65 17.61
CA TRP A 9 3.61 -8.56 16.70
C TRP A 9 2.30 -7.85 17.10
N LYS A 10 2.28 -6.52 17.02
CA LYS A 10 1.13 -5.67 17.38
C LYS A 10 0.98 -4.43 16.49
N LYS A 11 1.76 -4.31 15.41
CA LYS A 11 1.71 -3.16 14.52
C LYS A 11 0.76 -3.46 13.35
N VAL A 12 0.24 -2.43 12.72
CA VAL A 12 -0.50 -2.53 11.47
C VAL A 12 0.32 -1.80 10.42
N TYR A 13 0.62 -2.47 9.32
CA TYR A 13 1.29 -1.88 8.17
C TYR A 13 0.30 -1.77 7.03
N CYS A 14 0.08 -0.53 6.59
CA CYS A 14 -0.75 -0.19 5.46
C CYS A 14 0.12 0.47 4.38
N ALA A 15 -0.34 0.45 3.13
CA ALA A 15 0.32 1.16 2.04
C ALA A 15 -0.43 2.47 1.74
N GLY A 16 0.34 3.55 1.56
CA GLY A 16 -0.16 4.81 1.02
C GLY A 16 0.31 5.02 -0.42
N ILE A 17 -0.17 6.08 -1.06
CA ILE A 17 0.27 6.51 -2.38
C ILE A 17 0.45 8.03 -2.41
N MET A 18 1.47 8.47 -3.13
CA MET A 18 1.76 9.89 -3.35
C MET A 18 2.09 10.12 -4.81
N LEU A 19 1.72 11.30 -5.29
CA LEU A 19 2.08 11.82 -6.59
C LEU A 19 3.19 12.86 -6.41
N LEU A 20 4.30 12.64 -7.10
CA LEU A 20 5.48 13.51 -7.06
C LEU A 20 5.60 14.29 -8.36
N ASP A 21 6.27 15.43 -8.30
CA ASP A 21 6.63 16.17 -9.51
C ASP A 21 7.61 15.35 -10.37
N LEU A 22 7.37 15.36 -11.68
CA LEU A 22 8.11 14.53 -12.63
C LEU A 22 9.57 14.99 -12.79
N GLU A 23 9.82 16.29 -12.71
CA GLU A 23 11.15 16.89 -12.89
C GLU A 23 11.88 17.05 -11.55
N ASP A 24 11.15 17.28 -10.45
CA ASP A 24 11.70 17.45 -9.11
C ASP A 24 10.95 16.58 -8.07
N PRO A 25 11.34 15.30 -7.89
CA PRO A 25 10.62 14.35 -7.02
C PRO A 25 10.70 14.69 -5.52
N SER A 26 11.47 15.72 -5.12
CA SER A 26 11.41 16.25 -3.75
C SER A 26 10.09 16.98 -3.47
N LYS A 27 9.34 17.36 -4.52
CA LYS A 27 8.04 18.02 -4.42
C LYS A 27 6.91 17.00 -4.48
N VAL A 28 6.12 16.97 -3.41
CA VAL A 28 4.86 16.21 -3.36
C VAL A 28 3.75 17.06 -3.98
N LEU A 29 3.17 16.58 -5.07
CA LEU A 29 2.02 17.20 -5.74
C LEU A 29 0.69 16.80 -5.10
N GLY A 30 0.62 15.57 -4.58
CA GLY A 30 -0.58 15.05 -3.92
C GLY A 30 -0.27 13.81 -3.09
N ILE A 31 -1.07 13.57 -2.07
CA ILE A 31 -1.00 12.38 -1.23
C ILE A 31 -2.42 11.92 -0.91
N CYS A 32 -2.65 10.61 -1.02
CA CYS A 32 -3.90 10.05 -0.55
C CYS A 32 -3.97 10.20 0.98
N LYS A 33 -5.06 10.79 1.50
CA LYS A 33 -5.18 11.09 2.94
C LYS A 33 -5.38 9.83 3.78
N GLU A 34 -6.03 8.83 3.20
CA GLU A 34 -6.28 7.53 3.81
C GLU A 34 -5.32 6.49 3.24
N PRO A 35 -5.09 5.36 3.93
CA PRO A 35 -4.33 4.26 3.35
C PRO A 35 -4.95 3.79 2.04
N LEU A 36 -4.11 3.61 1.00
CA LEU A 36 -4.54 3.02 -0.26
C LEU A 36 -4.88 1.54 -0.09
N LEU A 37 -4.06 0.81 0.68
CA LEU A 37 -4.29 -0.59 1.01
C LEU A 37 -4.15 -0.80 2.52
N MET A 38 -5.15 -1.42 3.12
CA MET A 38 -5.18 -1.81 4.54
C MET A 38 -5.38 -3.33 4.64
N PRO A 39 -4.79 -4.01 5.64
CA PRO A 39 -5.01 -5.44 5.84
C PRO A 39 -6.49 -5.79 6.02
N GLU A 40 -7.03 -6.61 5.13
CA GLU A 40 -8.42 -7.08 5.13
C GLU A 40 -8.53 -8.57 4.79
N ALA A 41 -7.65 -9.06 3.91
CA ALA A 41 -7.64 -10.46 3.50
C ALA A 41 -7.03 -11.36 4.59
N SER A 42 -7.39 -12.65 4.57
CA SER A 42 -6.91 -13.60 5.58
C SER A 42 -5.39 -13.75 5.60
N CYS A 43 -4.73 -13.70 4.45
CA CYS A 43 -3.28 -13.75 4.31
C CYS A 43 -2.57 -12.49 4.85
N GLU A 44 -3.28 -11.37 4.98
CA GLU A 44 -2.77 -10.11 5.52
C GLU A 44 -2.98 -10.03 7.04
N LEU A 45 -4.12 -10.53 7.51
CA LEU A 45 -4.57 -10.43 8.90
C LEU A 45 -4.01 -11.54 9.81
N TYR A 46 -3.85 -12.76 9.30
CA TYR A 46 -3.66 -13.94 10.15
C TYR A 46 -2.60 -14.91 9.62
N ASN A 47 -2.10 -15.76 10.51
CA ASN A 47 -1.22 -16.89 10.23
C ASN A 47 0.09 -16.52 9.51
N GLY A 48 0.44 -15.23 9.49
CA GLY A 48 1.73 -14.72 9.02
C GLY A 48 2.78 -14.74 10.12
N PHE A 49 4.04 -14.49 9.74
CA PHE A 49 5.09 -14.18 10.71
C PHE A 49 4.80 -12.82 11.38
N CYS A 50 4.27 -11.86 10.61
CA CYS A 50 3.80 -10.56 11.08
C CYS A 50 2.34 -10.31 10.63
N ASN A 51 1.37 -10.47 11.53
CA ASN A 51 -0.05 -10.25 11.24
C ASN A 51 -0.39 -8.76 10.99
N ASN A 52 -1.42 -8.46 10.19
CA ASN A 52 -1.83 -7.09 9.82
C ASN A 52 -0.74 -6.35 9.04
N VAL A 53 -0.15 -7.01 8.05
CA VAL A 53 0.90 -6.42 7.21
C VAL A 53 0.54 -6.49 5.74
N ILE A 54 0.56 -5.32 5.11
CA ILE A 54 0.70 -5.13 3.67
C ILE A 54 2.02 -4.37 3.45
N PHE A 55 2.88 -4.90 2.58
CA PHE A 55 4.17 -4.30 2.28
C PHE A 55 4.44 -4.26 0.78
N PRO A 56 4.16 -3.14 0.07
CA PRO A 56 4.32 -3.05 -1.37
C PRO A 56 5.81 -3.07 -1.76
N CYS A 57 6.15 -3.91 -2.74
CA CYS A 57 7.52 -4.12 -3.22
C CYS A 57 7.70 -3.82 -4.71
N GLY A 58 6.61 -3.74 -5.47
CA GLY A 58 6.67 -3.48 -6.91
C GLY A 58 5.35 -2.97 -7.46
N MET A 59 5.46 -2.09 -8.46
CA MET A 59 4.32 -1.53 -9.17
C MET A 59 4.61 -1.55 -10.67
N VAL A 60 3.67 -2.06 -11.45
CA VAL A 60 3.78 -2.16 -12.91
C VAL A 60 2.53 -1.56 -13.54
N GLU A 61 2.69 -0.64 -14.47
CA GLU A 61 1.60 -0.04 -15.22
C GLU A 61 1.57 -0.62 -16.64
N GLU A 62 0.39 -1.09 -17.06
CA GLU A 62 0.15 -1.62 -18.40
C GLU A 62 -1.25 -1.18 -18.89
N ASN A 63 -1.28 -0.36 -19.95
CA ASN A 63 -2.50 0.02 -20.67
C ASN A 63 -3.60 0.67 -19.80
N GLY A 64 -3.21 1.53 -18.86
CA GLY A 64 -4.10 2.23 -17.93
C GLY A 64 -4.45 1.44 -16.67
N MET A 65 -3.87 0.24 -16.50
CA MET A 65 -4.06 -0.59 -15.31
C MET A 65 -2.74 -0.73 -14.55
N THR A 66 -2.77 -0.37 -13.28
CA THR A 66 -1.64 -0.53 -12.37
C THR A 66 -1.80 -1.82 -11.56
N LYS A 67 -0.75 -2.63 -11.55
CA LYS A 67 -0.57 -3.84 -10.73
C LYS A 67 0.39 -3.53 -9.58
N ILE A 68 -0.04 -3.77 -8.35
CA ILE A 68 0.77 -3.56 -7.14
C ILE A 68 1.04 -4.93 -6.50
N TYR A 69 2.30 -5.33 -6.50
CA TYR A 69 2.77 -6.55 -5.84
C TYR A 69 3.24 -6.21 -4.43
N TYR A 70 2.69 -6.91 -3.44
CA TYR A 70 2.95 -6.65 -2.03
C TYR A 70 3.12 -7.92 -1.23
N GLY A 71 3.99 -7.88 -0.22
CA GLY A 71 4.09 -8.90 0.80
C GLY A 71 2.90 -8.81 1.75
N ALA A 72 2.30 -9.96 2.09
CA ALA A 72 1.27 -10.08 3.10
C ALA A 72 1.73 -11.02 4.21
N GLY A 73 1.54 -10.59 5.46
CA GLY A 73 1.84 -11.42 6.63
C GLY A 73 3.32 -11.78 6.82
N ASP A 74 4.25 -11.16 6.09
CA ASP A 74 5.65 -11.59 5.92
C ASP A 74 5.80 -13.06 5.47
N THR A 75 4.84 -13.57 4.70
CA THR A 75 4.81 -15.00 4.31
C THR A 75 4.49 -15.24 2.83
N VAL A 76 3.65 -14.39 2.22
CA VAL A 76 3.22 -14.57 0.84
C VAL A 76 3.33 -13.26 0.06
N THR A 77 3.33 -13.34 -1.27
CA THR A 77 3.17 -12.18 -2.15
C THR A 77 1.78 -12.20 -2.76
N CYS A 78 1.10 -11.05 -2.70
CA CYS A 78 -0.24 -10.81 -3.23
C CYS A 78 -0.19 -9.75 -4.34
N LEU A 79 -1.30 -9.61 -5.06
CA LEU A 79 -1.47 -8.65 -6.15
C LEU A 79 -2.77 -7.88 -5.94
N ALA A 80 -2.67 -6.54 -5.96
CA ALA A 80 -3.80 -5.63 -6.10
C ALA A 80 -3.75 -4.96 -7.48
N THR A 81 -4.92 -4.59 -8.02
CA THR A 81 -5.02 -3.90 -9.31
C THR A 81 -5.96 -2.72 -9.21
N ALA A 82 -5.60 -1.60 -9.83
CA ALA A 82 -6.43 -0.41 -9.91
C ALA A 82 -6.18 0.31 -11.24
N LYS A 83 -7.16 1.08 -11.73
CA LYS A 83 -6.90 1.98 -12.87
C LYS A 83 -5.91 3.05 -12.43
N THR A 84 -4.95 3.35 -13.29
CA THR A 84 -3.90 4.35 -13.00
C THR A 84 -4.51 5.73 -12.75
N GLU A 85 -5.55 6.09 -13.51
CA GLU A 85 -6.25 7.37 -13.36
C GLU A 85 -6.90 7.51 -11.97
N ASP A 86 -7.50 6.42 -11.44
CA ASP A 86 -8.13 6.45 -10.12
C ASP A 86 -7.07 6.71 -9.04
N LEU A 87 -5.89 6.10 -9.16
CA LEU A 87 -4.76 6.32 -8.23
C LEU A 87 -4.26 7.77 -8.24
N ILE A 88 -4.14 8.38 -9.43
CA ILE A 88 -3.75 9.80 -9.58
C ILE A 88 -4.83 10.68 -8.93
N ARG A 89 -6.10 10.39 -9.22
CA ARG A 89 -7.25 11.12 -8.68
C ARG A 89 -7.28 11.09 -7.15
N LEU A 90 -7.04 9.92 -6.54
CA LEU A 90 -6.95 9.78 -5.08
C LEU A 90 -5.85 10.66 -4.45
N CYS A 91 -4.73 10.84 -5.14
CA CYS A 91 -3.65 11.72 -4.68
C CYS A 91 -4.02 13.21 -4.74
N LEU A 92 -4.79 13.63 -5.76
CA LEU A 92 -5.12 15.03 -6.01
C LEU A 92 -6.37 15.49 -5.26
N GLU A 93 -7.39 14.64 -5.15
CA GLU A 93 -8.68 15.00 -4.53
C GLU A 93 -8.68 14.73 -3.03
N GLY A 94 -7.78 13.87 -2.55
CA GLY A 94 -7.59 13.59 -1.12
C GLY A 94 -8.79 12.98 -0.42
N ASN A 95 -9.77 12.46 -1.17
CA ASN A 95 -10.95 11.76 -0.65
C ASN A 95 -11.09 10.41 -1.36
N CYS A 96 -11.03 9.32 -0.58
CA CYS A 96 -11.47 8.00 -1.03
C CYS A 96 -12.97 7.88 -0.71
N GLU A 97 -13.83 7.79 -1.71
CA GLU A 97 -15.18 7.24 -1.52
C GLU A 97 -15.14 5.76 -1.94
N PHE A 98 -15.43 4.86 -1.00
CA PHE A 98 -15.52 3.41 -1.19
C PHE A 98 -16.94 2.99 -1.59
#